data_AF-A0A951ENQ2-F1
#
_entry.id   AF-A0A951ENQ2-F1
#
_cell.length_a   1.000
_cell.length_b   1.000
_cell.length_c   1.000
_cell.angle_alpha   90.00
_cell.angle_beta   90.00
_cell.angle_gamma   90.00
#
_symmetry.space_group_name_H-M   'P 1'
#
loop_
_entity.id
_entity.type
_entity.pdbx_description
1 polymer ?
#
loop_
_entity_poly.entity_id
_entity_poly.type
_entity_poly.pdbx_seq_one_letter_code
_entity_poly.pdbx_strand_id
1 'polypeptide(L)'
;MTNPMQSDPDRLRLALDNGEEVELDGGTLVLGDEESPSVLLRLAPWRARSVARMLEEWSAVSRVFHRAPRPILTELELSRTLDLAASVLGEPEPIMPMQRGGQTVPSRQRLDAVTVLAERESRLSALQRLALVDSAASWLSEPNGGDQLAHALLAAACTTEVTAEHAYLALITPPDNPGDHSEGLPS
;
A
#
# COMPACT_ATOMS: atom_id res chain seq x y z
N MET A 1 22.58 34.75 28.43
CA MET A 1 22.13 34.75 27.03
C MET A 1 22.29 33.33 26.52
N THR A 2 21.19 32.60 26.35
CA THR A 2 21.15 31.18 26.00
C THR A 2 21.22 31.03 24.48
N ASN A 3 22.06 30.12 23.99
CA ASN A 3 22.40 29.95 22.58
C ASN A 3 21.25 29.26 21.81
N PRO A 4 20.70 29.85 20.73
CA PRO A 4 19.54 29.30 20.01
C PRO A 4 19.84 28.08 19.11
N MET A 5 21.06 27.55 19.14
CA MET A 5 21.48 26.37 18.36
C MET A 5 21.83 25.15 19.21
N GLN A 6 21.42 25.11 20.48
CA GLN A 6 21.61 23.92 21.30
C GLN A 6 20.51 22.90 20.96
N SER A 7 20.76 22.07 19.94
CA SER A 7 19.96 20.88 19.66
C SER A 7 20.02 19.96 20.87
N ASP A 8 18.87 19.74 21.50
CA ASP A 8 18.70 18.83 22.62
C ASP A 8 18.90 17.39 22.11
N PRO A 9 19.94 16.65 22.57
CA PRO A 9 20.23 15.31 22.07
C PRO A 9 19.12 14.28 22.38
N ASP A 10 18.20 14.61 23.29
CA ASP A 10 17.05 13.77 23.67
C ASP A 10 15.82 13.98 22.76
N ARG A 11 15.88 14.92 21.80
CA ARG A 11 14.81 15.20 20.83
C ARG A 11 15.27 14.90 19.41
N LEU A 12 15.34 13.61 19.08
CA LEU A 12 15.46 13.18 17.70
C LEU A 12 14.18 13.57 16.96
N ARG A 13 14.31 14.39 15.91
CA ARG A 13 13.23 14.73 14.97
C ARG A 13 13.68 14.42 13.56
N LEU A 14 12.93 13.58 12.86
CA LEU A 14 13.21 13.17 11.49
C LEU A 14 12.00 13.51 10.61
N ALA A 15 12.18 14.40 9.64
CA ALA A 15 11.20 14.62 8.58
C ALA A 15 11.35 13.54 7.51
N LEU A 16 10.23 12.98 7.08
CA LEU A 16 10.14 11.98 6.00
C LEU A 16 9.69 12.64 4.69
N ASP A 17 9.92 11.96 3.58
CA ASP A 17 9.78 12.52 2.23
C ASP A 17 8.34 12.98 1.88
N ASN A 18 7.31 12.50 2.60
CA ASN A 18 5.92 12.82 2.33
C ASN A 18 5.30 13.76 3.39
N GLY A 19 6.13 14.50 4.11
CA GLY A 19 5.70 15.50 5.09
C GLY A 19 5.28 14.92 6.44
N GLU A 20 5.59 13.65 6.70
CA GLU A 20 5.51 13.08 8.05
C GLU A 20 6.73 13.48 8.88
N GLU A 21 6.55 13.55 10.20
CA GLU A 21 7.65 13.75 11.14
C GLU A 21 7.64 12.66 12.22
N VAL A 22 8.80 12.06 12.47
CA VAL A 22 9.02 11.14 13.58
C VAL A 22 9.79 11.88 14.66
N GLU A 23 9.24 11.90 15.89
CA GLU A 23 9.82 12.59 17.04
C GLU A 23 9.96 11.65 18.23
N LEU A 24 11.13 11.66 18.89
CA LEU A 24 11.25 11.20 20.26
C LEU A 24 10.80 12.34 21.18
N ASP A 25 9.67 12.16 21.85
CA ASP A 25 9.04 13.19 22.67
C ASP A 25 9.55 13.21 24.12
N GLY A 26 10.48 12.30 24.45
CA GLY A 26 11.05 12.12 25.77
C GLY A 26 10.11 11.42 26.77
N GLY A 27 8.97 10.93 26.32
CA GLY A 27 8.06 10.13 27.15
C GLY A 27 8.46 8.66 27.22
N THR A 28 7.75 7.92 28.06
CA THR A 28 7.87 6.46 28.19
C THR A 28 6.49 5.82 28.15
N LEU A 29 6.34 4.76 27.36
CA LEU A 29 5.20 3.86 27.35
C LEU A 29 5.49 2.68 28.26
N VAL A 30 4.50 2.30 29.07
CA VAL A 30 4.55 1.09 29.89
C VAL A 30 3.84 -0.02 29.12
N LEU A 31 4.59 -1.03 28.68
CA LEU A 31 4.10 -2.18 27.92
C LEU A 31 4.21 -3.43 28.80
N GLY A 32 3.16 -3.72 29.58
CA GLY A 32 3.22 -4.76 30.60
C GLY A 32 4.07 -4.29 31.78
N ASP A 33 5.16 -5.01 32.08
CA ASP A 33 6.10 -4.67 33.16
C ASP A 33 7.35 -3.92 32.65
N GLU A 34 7.41 -3.59 31.36
CA GLU A 34 8.58 -2.96 30.73
C GLU A 34 8.29 -1.51 30.32
N GLU A 35 9.17 -0.59 30.72
CA GLU A 35 9.13 0.80 30.28
C GLU A 35 9.96 0.97 29.00
N SER A 36 9.34 1.52 27.96
CA SER A 36 9.98 1.78 26.66
C SER A 36 9.83 3.24 26.27
N PRO A 37 10.81 3.88 25.61
CA PRO A 37 10.69 5.27 25.16
C PRO A 37 9.53 5.42 24.16
N SER A 38 8.73 6.48 24.29
CA SER A 38 7.67 6.80 23.32
C SER A 38 8.25 7.42 22.05
N VAL A 39 7.58 7.11 20.94
CA VAL A 39 7.83 7.70 19.63
C VAL A 39 6.53 8.33 19.15
N LEU A 40 6.58 9.60 18.77
CA LEU A 40 5.48 10.31 18.13
C LEU A 40 5.64 10.28 16.61
N LEU A 41 4.59 9.86 15.92
CA LEU A 41 4.45 10.01 14.48
C LEU A 41 3.44 11.13 14.20
N ARG A 42 3.90 12.21 13.57
CA ARG A 42 3.07 13.34 13.18
C ARG A 42 2.74 13.21 11.71
N LEU A 43 1.43 13.19 11.42
CA LEU A 43 0.91 13.02 10.07
C LEU A 43 0.08 14.24 9.69
N ALA A 44 0.22 14.67 8.43
CA ALA A 44 -0.80 15.52 7.83
C ALA A 44 -2.14 14.75 7.76
N PRO A 45 -3.31 15.43 7.86
CA PRO A 45 -4.62 14.77 7.89
C PRO A 45 -4.87 13.81 6.71
N TRP A 46 -4.51 14.21 5.49
CA TRP A 46 -4.63 13.35 4.31
C TRP A 46 -3.79 12.06 4.42
N ARG A 47 -2.61 12.15 5.04
CA ARG A 47 -1.70 11.01 5.20
C ARG A 47 -2.17 10.06 6.28
N ALA A 48 -2.72 10.58 7.39
CA ALA A 48 -3.39 9.77 8.40
C ALA A 48 -4.53 8.95 7.77
N ARG A 49 -5.29 9.54 6.86
CA ARG A 49 -6.35 8.83 6.11
C ARG A 49 -5.80 7.79 5.13
N SER A 50 -4.71 8.07 4.42
CA SER A 50 -4.04 7.06 3.57
C SER A 50 -3.56 5.85 4.39
N VAL A 51 -2.93 6.11 5.55
CA VAL A 51 -2.47 5.05 6.46
C VAL A 51 -3.66 4.26 7.04
N ALA A 52 -4.75 4.95 7.41
CA ALA A 52 -5.97 4.29 7.89
C ALA A 52 -6.49 3.26 6.89
N ARG A 53 -6.56 3.62 5.60
CA ARG A 53 -7.00 2.70 4.54
C ARG A 53 -6.06 1.54 4.32
N MET A 54 -4.75 1.81 4.28
CA MET A 54 -3.74 0.75 4.15
C MET A 54 -3.86 -0.25 5.30
N LEU A 55 -4.04 0.22 6.53
CA LEU A 55 -4.22 -0.65 7.70
C LEU A 55 -5.53 -1.44 7.64
N GLU A 56 -6.61 -0.87 7.10
CA GLU A 56 -7.88 -1.58 6.91
C GLU A 56 -7.75 -2.69 5.86
N GLU A 57 -7.15 -2.38 4.71
CA GLU A 57 -6.87 -3.34 3.64
C GLU A 57 -5.92 -4.44 4.11
N TRP A 58 -4.83 -4.07 4.78
CA TRP A 58 -3.89 -5.02 5.36
C TRP A 58 -4.58 -5.90 6.41
N SER A 59 -5.40 -5.34 7.30
CA SER A 59 -6.17 -6.10 8.28
C SER A 59 -7.14 -7.09 7.62
N ALA A 60 -7.69 -6.74 6.46
CA ALA A 60 -8.55 -7.65 5.70
C ALA A 60 -7.75 -8.80 5.07
N VAL A 61 -6.59 -8.49 4.48
CA VAL A 61 -5.71 -9.49 3.83
C VAL A 61 -5.00 -10.37 4.86
N SER A 62 -4.47 -9.81 5.94
CA SER A 62 -3.72 -10.52 6.97
C SER A 62 -4.57 -11.61 7.65
N ARG A 63 -5.88 -11.38 7.81
CA ARG A 63 -6.87 -12.36 8.29
C ARG A 63 -7.00 -13.59 7.40
N VAL A 64 -6.72 -13.48 6.10
CA VAL A 64 -6.75 -14.62 5.17
C VAL A 64 -5.52 -15.51 5.35
N PHE A 65 -4.37 -14.91 5.69
CA PHE A 65 -3.09 -15.61 5.82
C PHE A 65 -2.79 -16.09 7.25
N HIS A 66 -3.35 -15.47 8.28
CA HIS A 66 -3.11 -15.86 9.68
C HIS A 66 -4.19 -16.82 10.19
N ARG A 67 -3.77 -18.04 10.55
CA ARG A 67 -4.64 -19.12 11.07
C ARG A 67 -4.64 -19.24 12.60
N ALA A 68 -4.29 -18.18 13.34
CA ALA A 68 -4.12 -18.23 14.81
C ALA A 68 -4.83 -17.06 15.54
N PRO A 69 -5.21 -17.25 16.83
CA PRO A 69 -6.38 -16.62 17.45
C PRO A 69 -5.99 -15.48 18.40
N ARG A 70 -5.21 -14.49 17.94
CA ARG A 70 -5.02 -13.26 18.72
C ARG A 70 -5.68 -12.09 18.01
N PRO A 71 -6.43 -11.26 18.74
CA PRO A 71 -7.22 -10.21 18.11
C PRO A 71 -6.30 -9.18 17.46
N ILE A 72 -6.34 -9.11 16.13
CA ILE A 72 -5.88 -7.96 15.34
C ILE A 72 -6.92 -6.84 15.48
N LEU A 73 -7.32 -6.53 16.73
CA LEU A 73 -8.24 -5.44 17.04
C LEU A 73 -7.52 -4.10 16.93
N THR A 74 -6.22 -4.07 17.24
CA THR A 74 -5.39 -2.86 17.29
C THR A 74 -5.21 -2.18 15.93
N GLU A 75 -5.02 -2.92 14.83
CA GLU A 75 -4.80 -2.32 13.50
C GLU A 75 -6.08 -1.71 12.93
N LEU A 76 -7.22 -2.37 13.09
CA LEU A 76 -8.52 -1.86 12.66
C LEU A 76 -8.98 -0.69 13.54
N GLU A 77 -8.74 -0.75 14.85
CA GLU A 77 -9.01 0.34 15.78
C GLU A 77 -8.11 1.55 15.49
N LEU A 78 -6.83 1.33 15.19
CA LEU A 78 -5.90 2.37 14.76
C LEU A 78 -6.35 2.99 13.44
N SER A 79 -6.73 2.18 12.46
CA SER A 79 -7.30 2.63 11.19
C SER A 79 -8.49 3.58 11.40
N ARG A 80 -9.49 3.15 12.18
CA ARG A 80 -10.67 3.97 12.49
C ARG A 80 -10.32 5.26 13.22
N THR A 81 -9.37 5.20 14.15
CA THR A 81 -8.93 6.37 14.93
C THR A 81 -8.24 7.39 14.05
N LEU A 82 -7.39 6.94 13.13
CA LEU A 82 -6.70 7.80 12.16
C LEU A 82 -7.69 8.45 11.19
N ASP A 83 -8.68 7.70 10.69
CA ASP A 83 -9.70 8.26 9.80
C ASP A 83 -10.62 9.26 10.51
N LEU A 84 -11.01 8.98 11.76
CA LEU A 84 -11.77 9.92 12.58
C LEU A 84 -10.97 11.19 12.88
N ALA A 85 -9.69 11.06 13.23
CA ALA A 85 -8.81 12.21 13.46
C ALA A 85 -8.65 13.08 12.21
N ALA A 86 -8.47 12.46 11.04
CA ALA A 86 -8.42 13.18 9.76
C ALA A 86 -9.73 13.91 9.46
N SER A 87 -10.88 13.29 9.77
CA SER A 87 -12.21 13.85 9.53
C SER A 87 -12.53 15.04 10.43
N VAL A 88 -12.14 15.01 11.71
CA VAL A 88 -12.32 16.12 12.66
C VAL A 88 -11.53 17.37 12.23
N LEU A 89 -10.38 17.19 11.58
CA LEU A 89 -9.50 18.29 11.15
C LEU A 89 -9.95 18.96 9.84
N GLY A 90 -11.16 18.65 9.35
CA GLY A 90 -11.79 19.38 8.24
C GLY A 90 -11.40 18.90 6.85
N GLU A 91 -10.73 17.76 6.74
CA GLU A 91 -10.62 17.09 5.45
C GLU A 91 -11.96 16.42 5.13
N PRO A 92 -12.70 16.86 4.09
CA PRO A 92 -13.95 16.23 3.74
C PRO A 92 -13.75 14.72 3.62
N GLU A 93 -14.68 13.94 4.16
CA GLU A 93 -14.83 12.54 3.78
C GLU A 93 -14.78 12.55 2.25
N PRO A 94 -13.84 11.84 1.60
CA PRO A 94 -13.79 11.84 0.16
C PRO A 94 -15.15 11.36 -0.33
N ILE A 95 -15.90 12.28 -0.93
CA ILE A 95 -17.19 12.00 -1.55
C ILE A 95 -16.86 10.99 -2.64
N MET A 96 -17.23 9.73 -2.39
CA MET A 96 -16.83 8.53 -3.14
C MET A 96 -15.40 8.04 -2.87
N PRO A 97 -15.15 6.71 -2.99
CA PRO A 97 -13.79 6.20 -3.04
C PRO A 97 -13.02 7.09 -4.00
N MET A 98 -11.82 7.54 -3.59
CA MET A 98 -10.89 8.23 -4.48
C MET A 98 -11.03 7.54 -5.83
N GLN A 99 -11.48 8.27 -6.84
CA GLN A 99 -11.41 7.77 -8.20
C GLN A 99 -9.94 7.42 -8.37
N ARG A 100 -9.63 6.13 -8.23
CA ARG A 100 -8.38 5.52 -8.64
C ARG A 100 -8.09 6.18 -9.98
N GLY A 101 -6.93 6.82 -10.13
CA GLY A 101 -6.63 7.64 -11.28
C GLY A 101 -7.14 6.97 -12.55
N GLY A 102 -7.71 7.74 -13.48
CA GLY A 102 -8.54 7.23 -14.59
C GLY A 102 -7.94 6.15 -15.49
N GLN A 103 -6.71 5.71 -15.22
CA GLN A 103 -6.10 4.48 -15.70
C GLN A 103 -6.45 3.30 -14.78
N THR A 104 -7.53 2.61 -15.14
CA THR A 104 -7.80 1.24 -14.66
C THR A 104 -7.07 0.25 -15.55
N VAL A 105 -6.28 -0.67 -14.96
CA VAL A 105 -5.63 -1.77 -15.69
C VAL A 105 -6.69 -2.68 -16.33
N PRO A 106 -6.71 -2.84 -17.67
CA PRO A 106 -7.58 -3.78 -18.37
C PRO A 106 -7.65 -5.18 -17.76
N SER A 107 -8.84 -5.78 -17.79
CA SER A 107 -9.04 -7.16 -17.28
C SER A 107 -8.15 -8.19 -17.98
N ARG A 108 -7.79 -7.97 -19.24
CA ARG A 108 -6.90 -8.86 -20.00
C ARG A 108 -5.50 -8.92 -19.39
N GLN A 109 -4.88 -7.77 -19.13
CA GLN A 109 -3.58 -7.67 -18.48
C GLN A 109 -3.58 -8.31 -17.09
N ARG A 110 -4.66 -8.09 -16.32
CA ARG A 110 -4.83 -8.75 -15.01
C ARG A 110 -4.89 -10.27 -15.15
N LEU A 111 -5.62 -10.80 -16.12
CA LEU A 111 -5.68 -12.25 -16.37
C LEU A 111 -4.35 -12.82 -16.88
N ASP A 112 -3.60 -12.07 -17.68
CA ASP A 112 -2.26 -12.47 -18.12
C ASP A 112 -1.29 -12.56 -16.92
N ALA A 113 -1.33 -11.57 -16.01
CA ALA A 113 -0.56 -11.60 -14.76
C ALA A 113 -0.97 -12.77 -13.85
N VAL A 114 -2.28 -13.07 -13.73
CA VAL A 114 -2.77 -14.25 -12.99
C VAL A 114 -2.25 -15.54 -13.63
N THR A 115 -2.15 -15.61 -14.96
CA THR A 115 -1.61 -16.76 -15.68
C THR A 115 -0.13 -16.98 -15.35
N VAL A 116 0.67 -15.92 -15.34
CA VAL A 116 2.08 -15.98 -14.91
C VAL A 116 2.21 -16.54 -13.49
N LEU A 117 1.39 -16.04 -12.56
CA LEU A 117 1.37 -16.55 -11.19
C LEU A 117 0.85 -18.00 -11.11
N ALA A 118 -0.08 -18.39 -11.98
CA ALA A 118 -0.61 -19.74 -11.99
C ALA A 118 0.41 -20.80 -12.40
N GLU A 119 1.28 -20.46 -13.34
CA GLU A 119 2.35 -21.33 -13.84
C GLU A 119 3.50 -21.47 -12.83
N ARG A 120 3.79 -20.41 -12.06
CA ARG A 120 5.05 -20.30 -11.30
C ARG A 120 4.87 -20.29 -9.78
N GLU A 121 3.70 -19.93 -9.27
CA GLU A 121 3.41 -19.85 -7.84
C GLU A 121 2.35 -20.89 -7.43
N SER A 122 2.74 -22.16 -7.40
CA SER A 122 1.87 -23.28 -7.01
C SER A 122 1.35 -23.19 -5.57
N ARG A 123 2.05 -22.43 -4.71
CA ARG A 123 1.66 -22.17 -3.30
C ARG A 123 0.44 -21.25 -3.17
N LEU A 124 0.17 -20.41 -4.16
CA LEU A 124 -0.95 -19.48 -4.14
C LEU A 124 -2.18 -20.18 -4.73
N SER A 125 -3.30 -20.15 -4.01
CA SER A 125 -4.58 -20.57 -4.57
C SER A 125 -5.04 -19.62 -5.69
N ALA A 126 -5.96 -20.07 -6.54
CA ALA A 126 -6.52 -19.24 -7.61
C ALA A 126 -7.10 -17.91 -7.09
N LEU A 127 -7.79 -17.94 -5.94
CA LEU A 127 -8.33 -16.73 -5.30
C LEU A 127 -7.23 -15.81 -4.78
N GLN A 128 -6.14 -16.35 -4.21
CA GLN A 128 -5.00 -15.52 -3.75
C GLN A 128 -4.28 -14.86 -4.91
N ARG A 129 -4.14 -15.54 -6.05
CA ARG A 129 -3.53 -14.95 -7.26
C ARG A 129 -4.38 -13.80 -7.81
N LEU A 130 -5.70 -13.98 -7.87
CA LEU A 130 -6.64 -12.93 -8.29
C LEU A 130 -6.57 -11.72 -7.35
N ALA A 131 -6.68 -11.96 -6.04
CA ALA A 131 -6.63 -10.89 -5.04
C ALA A 131 -5.30 -10.12 -5.09
N LEU A 132 -4.17 -10.83 -5.20
CA LEU A 132 -2.84 -10.22 -5.31
C LEU A 132 -2.74 -9.33 -6.55
N VAL A 133 -3.20 -9.82 -7.70
CA VAL A 133 -3.17 -9.07 -8.97
C VAL A 133 -4.10 -7.86 -8.92
N ASP A 134 -5.31 -7.99 -8.37
CA ASP A 134 -6.23 -6.86 -8.25
C ASP A 134 -5.68 -5.77 -7.30
N SER A 135 -5.02 -6.17 -6.20
CA SER A 135 -4.33 -5.24 -5.30
C SER A 135 -3.11 -4.57 -5.95
N ALA A 136 -2.29 -5.31 -6.71
CA ALA A 136 -1.17 -4.73 -7.45
C ALA A 136 -1.67 -3.75 -8.53
N ALA A 137 -2.73 -4.13 -9.26
CA ALA A 137 -3.36 -3.29 -10.26
C ALA A 137 -3.99 -2.02 -9.66
N SER A 138 -4.49 -2.06 -8.43
CA SER A 138 -5.00 -0.86 -7.78
C SER A 138 -3.91 0.17 -7.45
N TRP A 139 -2.70 -0.29 -7.12
CA TRP A 139 -1.57 0.62 -6.89
C TRP A 139 -1.13 1.36 -8.16
N LEU A 140 -1.25 0.72 -9.32
CA LEU A 140 -0.90 1.36 -10.61
C LEU A 140 -1.80 2.56 -10.98
N SER A 141 -2.94 2.71 -10.32
CA SER A 141 -3.80 3.88 -10.47
C SER A 141 -3.40 5.06 -9.57
N GLU A 142 -2.41 4.89 -8.69
CA GLU A 142 -1.92 5.94 -7.78
C GLU A 142 -0.84 6.81 -8.46
N PRO A 143 -1.02 8.15 -8.53
CA PRO A 143 -0.19 9.02 -9.38
C PRO A 143 1.26 9.22 -8.91
N ASN A 144 1.67 8.68 -7.75
CA ASN A 144 3.04 8.82 -7.22
C ASN A 144 3.49 7.53 -6.54
N GLY A 145 4.46 6.82 -7.13
CA GLY A 145 5.05 5.61 -6.53
C GLY A 145 4.19 4.35 -6.59
N GLY A 146 3.03 4.41 -7.25
CA GLY A 146 2.14 3.27 -7.47
C GLY A 146 2.84 2.06 -8.11
N ASP A 147 3.70 2.31 -9.10
CA ASP A 147 4.55 1.31 -9.75
C ASP A 147 5.46 0.57 -8.75
N GLN A 148 6.12 1.32 -7.86
CA GLN A 148 7.04 0.75 -6.87
C GLN A 148 6.28 -0.09 -5.83
N LEU A 149 5.09 0.36 -5.42
CA LEU A 149 4.24 -0.37 -4.48
C LEU A 149 3.64 -1.63 -5.12
N ALA A 150 3.19 -1.56 -6.36
CA ALA A 150 2.71 -2.71 -7.12
C ALA A 150 3.82 -3.76 -7.27
N HIS A 151 5.04 -3.32 -7.63
CA HIS A 151 6.18 -4.21 -7.77
C HIS A 151 6.62 -4.81 -6.44
N ALA A 152 6.73 -4.00 -5.37
CA ALA A 152 7.09 -4.48 -4.04
C ALA A 152 6.08 -5.50 -3.49
N LEU A 153 4.79 -5.30 -3.72
CA LEU A 153 3.73 -6.24 -3.35
C LEU A 153 3.92 -7.60 -4.06
N LEU A 154 4.18 -7.58 -5.37
CA LEU A 154 4.44 -8.79 -6.14
C LEU A 154 5.75 -9.47 -5.70
N ALA A 155 6.81 -8.71 -5.44
CA ALA A 155 8.09 -9.22 -4.97
C ALA A 155 7.97 -9.92 -3.61
N ALA A 156 7.18 -9.35 -2.68
CA ALA A 156 6.91 -9.97 -1.39
C ALA A 156 6.07 -11.26 -1.49
N ALA A 157 5.18 -11.33 -2.48
CA ALA A 157 4.23 -12.43 -2.63
C ALA A 157 4.72 -13.56 -3.55
N CYS A 158 5.73 -13.34 -4.39
CA CYS A 158 6.32 -14.36 -5.25
C CYS A 158 7.50 -15.07 -4.56
N THR A 159 7.79 -16.31 -4.96
CA THR A 159 8.96 -17.06 -4.48
C THR A 159 10.26 -16.58 -5.11
N THR A 160 10.19 -16.04 -6.32
CA THR A 160 11.34 -15.53 -7.05
C THR A 160 11.06 -14.14 -7.58
N GLU A 161 12.09 -13.32 -7.58
CA GLU A 161 12.06 -11.96 -8.15
C GLU A 161 11.68 -11.98 -9.64
N VAL A 162 12.15 -12.99 -10.37
CA VAL A 162 11.83 -13.20 -11.79
C VAL A 162 10.32 -13.41 -12.02
N THR A 163 9.63 -14.12 -11.12
CA THR A 163 8.17 -14.29 -11.24
C THR A 163 7.43 -12.97 -10.95
N ALA A 164 7.88 -12.23 -9.94
CA ALA A 164 7.32 -10.92 -9.60
C ALA A 164 7.47 -9.93 -10.77
N GLU A 165 8.65 -9.90 -11.39
CA GLU A 165 8.94 -9.06 -12.56
C GLU A 165 8.04 -9.42 -13.75
N HIS A 166 7.90 -10.71 -14.09
CA HIS A 166 7.02 -11.10 -15.19
C HIS A 166 5.54 -10.80 -14.91
N ALA A 167 5.07 -10.99 -13.67
CA ALA A 167 3.71 -10.65 -13.30
C ALA A 167 3.48 -9.12 -13.36
N TYR A 168 4.47 -8.34 -12.95
CA TYR A 168 4.44 -6.88 -13.03
C TYR A 168 4.42 -6.39 -14.48
N LEU A 169 5.30 -6.91 -15.34
CA LEU A 169 5.33 -6.61 -16.77
C LEU A 169 4.00 -6.96 -17.45
N ALA A 170 3.36 -8.07 -17.08
CA ALA A 170 2.04 -8.43 -17.60
C ALA A 170 0.94 -7.42 -17.23
N LEU A 171 1.08 -6.70 -16.09
CA LEU A 171 0.12 -5.67 -15.68
C LEU A 171 0.32 -4.35 -16.42
N ILE A 172 1.55 -3.99 -16.76
CA ILE A 172 1.86 -2.68 -17.36
C ILE A 172 1.98 -2.73 -18.90
N THR A 173 2.23 -3.89 -19.49
CA THR A 173 2.42 -4.02 -20.93
C THR A 173 1.07 -4.06 -21.64
N PRO A 174 0.76 -3.11 -22.54
CA PRO A 174 -0.49 -3.12 -23.30
C PRO A 174 -0.64 -4.43 -24.10
N PRO A 175 -1.85 -4.98 -24.23
CA PRO A 175 -2.03 -6.12 -25.12
C PRO A 175 -1.71 -5.71 -26.56
N ASP A 176 -0.92 -6.53 -27.26
CA ASP A 176 -0.70 -6.35 -28.70
C ASP A 176 -2.05 -6.24 -29.41
N ASN A 177 -2.23 -5.15 -30.15
CA ASN A 177 -3.47 -4.86 -30.86
C ASN A 177 -3.52 -5.77 -32.10
N PRO A 178 -4.42 -6.77 -32.20
CA PRO A 178 -4.47 -7.65 -33.38
C PRO A 178 -5.17 -6.98 -34.57
N GLY A 179 -5.05 -5.65 -34.71
CA GLY A 179 -5.88 -4.82 -35.58
C GLY A 179 -5.18 -4.15 -36.76
N ASP A 180 -3.90 -4.43 -37.01
CA ASP A 180 -3.13 -3.72 -38.07
C ASP A 180 -2.79 -4.61 -39.29
N HIS A 181 -3.65 -5.59 -39.56
CA HIS A 181 -3.65 -6.37 -40.80
C HIS A 181 -5.02 -6.28 -41.48
N SER A 182 -5.51 -5.07 -41.74
CA SER A 182 -6.43 -4.89 -42.87
C SER A 182 -5.60 -4.84 -44.15
N GLU A 183 -5.37 -6.01 -44.73
CA GLU A 183 -4.98 -6.14 -46.13
C GLU A 183 -6.01 -5.37 -46.97
N GLY A 184 -5.59 -4.22 -47.49
CA GLY A 184 -6.35 -3.49 -48.49
C GLY A 184 -6.48 -4.34 -49.75
N LEU A 185 -7.62 -5.01 -49.91
CA LEU A 185 -8.03 -5.58 -51.18
C LEU A 185 -8.46 -4.43 -52.10
N PRO A 186 -7.90 -4.32 -53.33
CA PRO A 186 -8.35 -3.34 -54.30
C PRO A 186 -9.69 -3.79 -54.89
N SER A 187 -10.63 -2.86 -55.05
CA SER A 187 -11.79 -2.97 -55.95
C SER A 187 -11.70 -1.87 -57.00
#